data_AF-A0A1W9USK2-F1
#
_entry.id   AF-A0A1W9USK2-F1
#
_cell.length_a   1.000
_cell.length_b   1.000
_cell.length_c   1.000
_cell.angle_alpha   90.00
_cell.angle_beta   90.00
_cell.angle_gamma   90.00
#
_symmetry.space_group_name_H-M   'P 1'
#
loop_
_entity.id
_entity.type
_entity.pdbx_description
1 polymer ?
#
loop_
_entity_poly.entity_id
_entity_poly.type
_entity_poly.pdbx_seq_one_letter_code
_entity_poly.pdbx_strand_id
1 'polypeptide(L)'
;MYTCCTLFKNPGLTCRPKRATEKLVSAYQYKFRAGEKSLPEILKLLPHLLLAGGTAYLIGSLPTGVLLGRVWAGLDPRLGGSFHTGGLNVLRVTGRPWMAVLTMLVDGAKGIIAVGVGCWMAPTPWALPVAGVMAVAGHCWPLYARFRGGMGLSTLGAIFLYVQPIVILPVALIWFILYRSMNHSARAMVVALAVAGPTLWLLDESPPTVILGLVGSAVLILRHFSDWHRSYERDKAQ
;
A
#
# COMPACT_ATOMS: atom_id res chain seq x y z
N MET A 1 9.14 16.68 3.88
CA MET A 1 9.64 17.18 2.57
C MET A 1 10.48 16.16 1.76
N TYR A 2 10.70 14.92 2.23
CA TYR A 2 11.64 14.01 1.56
C TYR A 2 11.26 12.53 1.73
N THR A 3 10.37 11.97 0.91
CA THR A 3 10.20 10.49 0.88
C THR A 3 10.53 9.94 -0.50
N CYS A 4 10.02 10.61 -1.55
CA CYS A 4 10.36 10.25 -2.93
C CYS A 4 11.83 10.59 -3.30
N CYS A 5 12.41 11.67 -2.74
CA CYS A 5 13.83 12.02 -2.91
C CYS A 5 14.79 11.34 -1.92
N THR A 6 14.28 10.80 -0.82
CA THR A 6 15.10 10.17 0.23
C THR A 6 15.19 8.65 0.05
N LEU A 7 14.37 8.08 -0.85
CA LEU A 7 14.52 6.75 -1.46
C LEU A 7 15.96 6.42 -1.90
N PHE A 8 16.80 7.42 -2.13
CA PHE A 8 18.21 7.27 -2.52
C PHE A 8 19.19 8.12 -1.70
N LYS A 9 18.90 8.44 -0.42
CA LYS A 9 19.90 9.03 0.48
C LYS A 9 20.79 7.94 1.09
N ASN A 10 21.57 7.31 0.23
CA ASN A 10 22.74 6.55 0.63
C ASN A 10 23.92 7.54 0.64
N PRO A 11 24.60 7.80 1.77
CA PRO A 11 25.67 8.80 1.84
C PRO A 11 26.90 8.46 0.96
N GLY A 12 26.95 7.29 0.32
CA GLY A 12 28.04 6.87 -0.57
C GLY A 12 27.65 6.46 -2.00
N LEU A 13 26.36 6.46 -2.38
CA LEU A 13 25.92 6.01 -3.72
C LEU A 13 25.10 7.11 -4.39
N THR A 14 25.76 7.89 -5.24
CA THR A 14 25.11 8.87 -6.11
C THR A 14 24.33 8.12 -7.21
N CYS A 15 23.04 7.90 -7.00
CA CYS A 15 22.14 7.61 -8.11
C CYS A 15 22.04 8.87 -8.98
N ARG A 16 22.95 9.04 -9.93
CA ARG A 16 22.82 10.05 -10.99
C ARG A 16 21.70 9.60 -11.94
N PRO A 17 20.58 10.33 -12.04
CA PRO A 17 19.70 10.20 -13.18
C PRO A 17 20.49 10.48 -14.47
N LYS A 18 20.08 9.92 -15.62
CA LYS A 18 20.66 10.33 -16.91
C LYS A 18 20.56 11.87 -17.04
N ARG A 19 21.55 12.54 -17.64
CA ARG A 19 21.65 14.02 -17.77
C ARG A 19 20.35 14.74 -18.17
N ALA A 20 19.47 14.09 -18.94
CA ALA A 20 18.16 14.62 -19.33
C ALA A 20 17.16 14.65 -18.16
N THR A 21 17.12 13.61 -17.33
CA THR A 21 16.26 13.52 -16.15
C THR A 21 16.73 14.46 -15.04
N GLU A 22 18.04 14.66 -14.86
CA GLU A 22 18.58 15.64 -13.90
C GLU A 22 18.13 17.07 -14.21
N LYS A 23 18.19 17.48 -15.49
CA LYS A 23 17.74 18.82 -15.90
C LYS A 23 16.24 19.02 -15.68
N LEU A 24 15.43 18.00 -15.98
CA LEU A 24 13.98 18.04 -15.73
C LEU A 24 13.68 18.08 -14.22
N VAL A 25 14.32 17.22 -13.42
CA VAL A 25 14.12 17.17 -11.97
C VAL A 25 14.55 18.47 -11.30
N SER A 26 15.73 19.01 -11.62
CA SER A 26 16.20 20.27 -11.02
C SER A 26 15.38 21.48 -11.47
N ALA A 27 14.96 21.55 -12.73
CA ALA A 27 14.08 22.62 -13.22
C ALA A 27 12.70 22.57 -12.54
N TYR A 28 12.12 21.37 -12.37
CA TYR A 28 10.84 21.21 -11.68
C TYR A 28 10.96 21.48 -10.17
N GLN A 29 12.01 21.00 -9.50
CA GLN A 29 12.22 21.25 -8.07
C GLN A 29 12.41 22.74 -7.76
N TYR A 30 13.12 23.47 -8.62
CA TYR A 30 13.30 24.92 -8.49
C TYR A 30 11.97 25.68 -8.68
N LYS A 31 11.23 25.38 -9.76
CA LYS A 31 9.95 26.05 -10.05
C LYS A 31 8.83 25.70 -9.06
N PHE A 32 8.80 24.46 -8.54
CA PHE A 32 7.83 24.08 -7.52
C PHE A 32 8.05 24.85 -6.20
N ARG A 33 9.30 25.18 -5.86
CA ARG A 33 9.63 26.06 -4.73
C ARG A 33 9.25 27.53 -4.98
N ALA A 34 9.26 27.98 -6.23
CA ALA A 34 9.00 29.37 -6.62
C ALA A 34 7.49 29.72 -6.71
N GLY A 35 6.58 28.77 -6.54
CA GLY A 35 5.13 29.04 -6.57
C GLY A 35 4.53 29.38 -7.95
N GLU A 36 5.35 29.58 -8.97
CA GLU A 36 4.93 29.77 -10.36
C GLU A 36 4.50 28.45 -11.00
N LYS A 37 3.21 28.11 -10.93
CA LYS A 37 2.64 27.00 -11.71
C LYS A 37 1.84 27.55 -12.87
N SER A 38 2.41 27.48 -14.07
CA SER A 38 1.59 27.54 -15.28
C SER A 38 0.95 26.16 -15.52
N LEU A 39 -0.38 26.14 -15.72
CA LEU A 39 -1.18 24.95 -16.06
C LEU A 39 -0.50 23.94 -17.03
N PRO A 40 0.24 24.36 -18.09
CA PRO A 40 0.98 23.44 -18.97
C PRO A 40 2.10 22.63 -18.31
N GLU A 41 2.69 23.05 -17.18
CA GLU A 41 3.75 22.27 -16.51
C GLU A 41 3.20 21.12 -15.66
N ILE A 42 1.99 21.22 -15.12
CA ILE A 42 1.31 20.11 -14.40
C ILE A 42 0.91 19.02 -15.39
N LEU A 43 0.40 19.41 -16.55
CA LEU A 43 0.01 18.48 -17.63
C LEU A 43 1.17 17.61 -18.11
N LYS A 44 2.41 18.11 -18.09
CA LYS A 44 3.61 17.34 -18.46
C LYS A 44 3.99 16.25 -17.44
N LEU A 45 3.55 16.38 -16.18
CA LEU A 45 3.79 15.37 -15.14
C LEU A 45 2.76 14.24 -15.18
N LEU A 46 1.59 14.49 -15.75
CA LEU A 46 0.49 13.52 -15.83
C LEU A 46 0.89 12.18 -16.47
N PRO A 47 1.56 12.11 -17.64
CA PRO A 47 1.94 10.83 -18.23
C PRO A 47 2.89 10.02 -17.34
N HIS A 48 3.81 10.70 -16.63
CA HIS A 48 4.73 10.04 -15.71
C HIS A 48 3.99 9.47 -14.50
N LEU A 49 3.03 10.21 -13.94
CA LEU A 49 2.20 9.74 -12.82
C LEU A 49 1.29 8.59 -13.24
N LEU A 50 0.69 8.64 -14.43
CA LEU A 50 -0.12 7.55 -14.97
C LEU A 50 0.71 6.28 -15.17
N LEU A 51 1.90 6.42 -15.75
CA LEU A 51 2.82 5.31 -15.95
C LEU A 51 3.28 4.72 -14.60
N ALA A 52 3.68 5.56 -13.66
CA ALA A 52 4.07 5.16 -12.31
C ALA A 52 2.93 4.42 -11.59
N GLY A 53 1.71 4.95 -11.64
CA GLY A 53 0.52 4.32 -11.06
C GLY A 53 0.18 2.99 -11.72
N GLY A 54 0.20 2.92 -13.06
CA GLY A 54 -0.03 1.69 -13.81
C GLY A 54 0.98 0.60 -13.47
N THR A 55 2.28 0.93 -13.46
CA THR A 55 3.34 -0.01 -13.08
C THR A 55 3.19 -0.47 -11.63
N ALA A 56 2.89 0.44 -10.71
CA ALA A 56 2.67 0.10 -9.30
C ALA A 56 1.47 -0.84 -9.13
N TYR A 57 0.38 -0.64 -9.87
CA TYR A 57 -0.77 -1.54 -9.89
C TYR A 57 -0.42 -2.93 -10.38
N LEU A 58 0.37 -3.03 -11.46
CA LEU A 58 0.83 -4.32 -12.00
C LEU A 58 1.72 -5.06 -11.00
N ILE A 59 2.63 -4.37 -10.31
CA ILE A 59 3.46 -4.96 -9.25
C ILE A 59 2.59 -5.42 -8.07
N GLY A 60 1.67 -4.57 -7.63
CA GLY A 60 0.72 -4.91 -6.56
C GLY A 60 -0.18 -6.11 -6.89
N SER A 61 -0.52 -6.26 -8.18
CA SER A 61 -1.38 -7.33 -8.72
C SER A 61 -0.75 -8.72 -8.68
N LEU A 62 0.53 -8.85 -8.34
CA LEU A 62 1.20 -10.15 -8.20
C LEU A 62 0.48 -11.00 -7.13
N PRO A 63 -0.08 -12.17 -7.47
CA PRO A 63 -0.96 -12.94 -6.59
C PRO A 63 -0.16 -13.86 -5.66
N THR A 64 0.70 -13.24 -4.84
CA THR A 64 1.62 -13.87 -3.87
C THR A 64 1.00 -15.05 -3.11
N GLY A 65 -0.10 -14.86 -2.39
CA GLY A 65 -0.70 -15.95 -1.61
C GLY A 65 -1.24 -17.10 -2.46
N VAL A 66 -1.72 -16.83 -3.68
CA VAL A 66 -2.13 -17.89 -4.63
C VAL A 66 -0.91 -18.66 -5.10
N LEU A 67 0.16 -17.94 -5.46
CA LEU A 67 1.40 -18.55 -5.91
C LEU A 67 2.00 -19.44 -4.81
N LEU A 68 2.19 -18.90 -3.61
CA LEU A 68 2.76 -19.63 -2.48
C LEU A 68 1.88 -20.80 -2.04
N GLY A 69 0.55 -20.60 -2.00
CA GLY A 69 -0.41 -21.66 -1.68
C GLY A 69 -0.33 -22.83 -2.66
N ARG A 70 -0.34 -22.54 -3.97
CA ARG A 70 -0.29 -23.58 -5.01
C ARG A 70 1.05 -24.29 -5.05
N VAL A 71 2.16 -23.56 -4.93
CA VAL A 71 3.51 -24.12 -5.06
C VAL A 71 3.90 -24.97 -3.85
N TRP A 72 3.60 -24.53 -2.62
CA TRP A 72 4.07 -25.21 -1.41
C TRP A 72 3.03 -26.06 -0.68
N ALA A 73 1.74 -25.79 -0.90
CA ALA A 73 0.66 -26.56 -0.26
C ALA A 73 -0.25 -27.27 -1.26
N GLY A 74 -0.15 -27.01 -2.57
CA GLY A 74 -1.11 -27.53 -3.55
C GLY A 74 -2.52 -26.96 -3.40
N LEU A 75 -2.68 -25.88 -2.63
CA LEU A 75 -3.97 -25.29 -2.27
C LEU A 75 -4.10 -23.87 -2.82
N ASP A 76 -5.29 -23.49 -3.28
CA ASP A 76 -5.60 -22.11 -3.66
C ASP A 76 -6.34 -21.42 -2.49
N PRO A 77 -5.76 -20.40 -1.83
CA PRO A 77 -6.40 -19.72 -0.71
C PRO A 77 -7.75 -19.10 -1.05
N ARG A 78 -8.04 -18.86 -2.34
CA ARG A 78 -9.34 -18.32 -2.77
C ARG A 78 -10.47 -19.34 -2.71
N LEU A 79 -10.18 -20.61 -2.45
CA LEU A 79 -11.16 -21.69 -2.38
C LEU A 79 -11.52 -22.08 -0.94
N GLY A 80 -10.94 -21.44 0.08
CA GLY A 80 -11.21 -21.77 1.48
C GLY A 80 -11.03 -20.59 2.43
N GLY A 81 -11.48 -20.78 3.67
CA GLY A 81 -11.42 -19.77 4.73
C GLY A 81 -12.19 -18.50 4.37
N SER A 82 -11.48 -17.37 4.31
CA SER A 82 -12.05 -16.07 3.95
C SER A 82 -12.09 -15.78 2.46
N PHE A 83 -11.64 -16.71 1.61
CA PHE A 83 -11.53 -16.55 0.15
C PHE A 83 -10.58 -15.43 -0.32
N HIS A 84 -9.87 -14.77 0.61
CA HIS A 84 -8.86 -13.76 0.34
C HIS A 84 -7.49 -14.40 0.16
N THR A 85 -6.58 -13.72 -0.54
CA THR A 85 -5.23 -14.25 -0.81
C THR A 85 -4.20 -13.83 0.23
N GLY A 86 -4.57 -13.04 1.23
CA GLY A 86 -3.63 -12.53 2.24
C GLY A 86 -3.17 -13.59 3.24
N GLY A 87 -2.07 -13.32 3.94
CA GLY A 87 -1.42 -14.27 4.85
C GLY A 87 -2.33 -14.87 5.93
N LEU A 88 -3.25 -14.09 6.51
CA LEU A 88 -4.21 -14.62 7.50
C LEU A 88 -5.10 -15.73 6.91
N ASN A 89 -5.49 -15.63 5.64
CA ASN A 89 -6.26 -16.70 5.02
C ASN A 89 -5.37 -17.86 4.57
N VAL A 90 -4.14 -17.57 4.12
CA VAL A 90 -3.14 -18.61 3.87
C VAL A 90 -2.95 -19.46 5.12
N LEU A 91 -2.88 -18.86 6.31
CA LEU A 91 -2.85 -19.60 7.58
C LEU A 91 -4.07 -20.50 7.75
N ARG A 92 -5.28 -19.97 7.55
CA ARG A 92 -6.53 -20.73 7.71
C ARG A 92 -6.61 -21.92 6.75
N VAL A 93 -6.19 -21.74 5.50
CA VAL A 93 -6.30 -22.76 4.45
C VAL A 93 -5.19 -23.80 4.56
N THR A 94 -3.97 -23.39 4.88
CA THR A 94 -2.79 -24.29 4.85
C THR A 94 -2.41 -24.85 6.21
N GLY A 95 -2.85 -24.21 7.31
CA GLY A 95 -2.42 -24.55 8.67
C GLY A 95 -0.95 -24.23 8.97
N ARG A 96 -0.24 -23.52 8.09
CA ARG A 96 1.21 -23.31 8.17
C ARG A 96 1.56 -21.85 8.50
N PRO A 97 1.95 -21.52 9.74
CA PRO A 97 2.26 -20.15 10.16
C PRO A 97 3.35 -19.47 9.34
N TRP A 98 4.41 -20.21 8.97
CA TRP A 98 5.51 -19.66 8.19
C TRP A 98 5.06 -19.19 6.79
N MET A 99 4.09 -19.88 6.17
CA MET A 99 3.53 -19.47 4.87
C MET A 99 2.74 -18.17 4.99
N ALA A 100 2.03 -17.98 6.11
CA ALA A 100 1.28 -16.77 6.39
C ALA A 100 2.22 -15.56 6.54
N VAL A 101 3.26 -15.70 7.36
CA VAL A 101 4.28 -14.68 7.56
C VAL A 101 4.97 -14.35 6.24
N LEU A 102 5.40 -15.35 5.48
CA LEU A 102 6.07 -15.15 4.21
C LEU A 102 5.16 -14.45 3.19
N THR A 103 3.89 -14.82 3.12
CA THR A 103 2.91 -14.11 2.27
C THR A 103 2.81 -12.63 2.65
N MET A 104 2.71 -12.33 3.95
CA MET A 104 2.64 -10.95 4.45
C MET A 104 3.91 -10.16 4.11
N LEU A 105 5.10 -10.76 4.30
CA LEU A 105 6.37 -10.13 3.98
C LEU A 105 6.48 -9.82 2.48
N VAL A 106 6.15 -10.76 1.61
CA VAL A 106 6.20 -10.54 0.15
C VAL A 106 5.14 -9.52 -0.28
N ASP A 107 3.94 -9.53 0.32
CA ASP A 107 2.90 -8.54 0.05
C ASP A 107 3.25 -7.12 0.52
N GLY A 108 4.02 -7.01 1.60
CA GLY A 108 4.56 -5.74 2.07
C GLY A 108 5.70 -5.26 1.18
N ALA A 109 6.66 -6.16 0.90
CA ALA A 109 7.82 -5.88 0.07
C ALA A 109 7.42 -5.42 -1.34
N LYS A 110 6.46 -6.09 -2.00
CA LYS A 110 5.98 -5.66 -3.32
C LYS A 110 5.32 -4.27 -3.28
N GLY A 111 4.68 -3.90 -2.17
CA GLY A 111 4.11 -2.57 -1.96
C GLY A 111 5.20 -1.50 -1.90
N ILE A 112 6.25 -1.73 -1.10
CA ILE A 112 7.42 -0.83 -1.02
C ILE A 112 8.13 -0.74 -2.38
N ILE A 113 8.36 -1.87 -3.05
CA ILE A 113 8.97 -1.93 -4.39
C ILE A 113 8.15 -1.12 -5.39
N ALA A 114 6.82 -1.29 -5.40
CA ALA A 114 5.93 -0.54 -6.29
C ALA A 114 6.02 0.97 -6.07
N VAL A 115 6.06 1.41 -4.81
CA VAL A 115 6.27 2.83 -4.45
C VAL A 115 7.63 3.32 -4.91
N GLY A 116 8.70 2.56 -4.65
CA GLY A 116 10.06 2.90 -5.06
C GLY A 116 10.21 3.06 -6.58
N VAL A 117 9.66 2.10 -7.34
CA VAL A 117 9.63 2.14 -8.80
C VAL A 117 8.80 3.33 -9.29
N GLY A 118 7.61 3.55 -8.75
CA GLY A 118 6.77 4.68 -9.14
C GLY A 118 7.43 6.04 -8.90
N CYS A 119 8.10 6.19 -7.75
CA CYS A 119 8.89 7.38 -7.42
C CYS A 119 10.09 7.59 -8.35
N TRP A 120 10.74 6.51 -8.78
CA TRP A 120 11.81 6.56 -9.76
C TRP A 120 11.31 6.98 -11.16
N MET A 121 10.14 6.50 -11.57
CA MET A 121 9.53 6.82 -12.87
C MET A 121 8.96 8.25 -12.93
N ALA A 122 8.43 8.73 -11.81
CA ALA A 122 7.86 10.07 -11.68
C ALA A 122 8.49 10.77 -10.46
N PRO A 123 9.62 11.48 -10.63
CA PRO A 123 10.36 12.09 -9.53
C PRO A 123 9.67 13.35 -8.99
N THR A 124 8.47 13.19 -8.45
CA THR A 124 7.61 14.24 -7.89
C THR A 124 7.05 13.77 -6.54
N PRO A 125 6.71 14.70 -5.61
CA PRO A 125 6.08 14.32 -4.35
C PRO A 125 4.77 13.53 -4.52
N TRP A 126 4.07 13.72 -5.65
CA TRP A 126 2.79 13.08 -5.95
C TRP A 126 2.89 11.63 -6.41
N ALA A 127 4.09 11.16 -6.77
CA ALA A 127 4.28 9.77 -7.15
C ALA A 127 4.11 8.80 -5.98
N LEU A 128 4.44 9.23 -4.75
CA LEU A 128 4.25 8.44 -3.54
C LEU A 128 2.78 8.02 -3.34
N PRO A 129 1.80 8.94 -3.21
CA PRO A 129 0.40 8.56 -3.06
C PRO A 129 -0.14 7.81 -4.28
N VAL A 130 0.22 8.22 -5.50
CA VAL A 130 -0.26 7.55 -6.72
C VAL A 130 0.21 6.09 -6.78
N ALA A 131 1.52 5.86 -6.62
CA ALA A 131 2.07 4.51 -6.65
C ALA A 131 1.59 3.66 -5.46
N GLY A 132 1.55 4.23 -4.26
CA GLY A 132 1.11 3.52 -3.05
C GLY A 132 -0.36 3.08 -3.13
N VAL A 133 -1.26 3.99 -3.51
CA VAL A 133 -2.69 3.68 -3.70
C VAL A 133 -2.87 2.63 -4.79
N MET A 134 -2.19 2.76 -5.92
CA MET A 134 -2.32 1.82 -7.03
C MET A 134 -1.74 0.44 -6.69
N ALA A 135 -0.63 0.36 -5.96
CA ALA A 135 -0.07 -0.91 -5.48
C ALA A 135 -1.05 -1.64 -4.55
N VAL A 136 -1.67 -0.91 -3.64
CA VAL A 136 -2.70 -1.42 -2.72
C VAL A 136 -3.94 -1.88 -3.49
N ALA A 137 -4.43 -1.06 -4.43
CA ALA A 137 -5.56 -1.42 -5.30
C ALA A 137 -5.25 -2.68 -6.12
N GLY A 138 -4.03 -2.81 -6.65
CA GLY A 138 -3.55 -4.00 -7.34
C GLY A 138 -3.54 -5.24 -6.45
N HIS A 139 -3.13 -5.12 -5.18
CA HIS A 139 -3.21 -6.25 -4.25
C HIS A 139 -4.66 -6.65 -3.92
N CYS A 140 -5.56 -5.68 -3.77
CA CYS A 140 -6.98 -5.93 -3.46
C CYS A 140 -7.74 -6.55 -4.65
N TRP A 141 -7.53 -6.00 -5.84
CA TRP A 141 -8.14 -6.42 -7.10
C TRP A 141 -7.06 -6.72 -8.16
N PRO A 142 -6.35 -7.84 -8.02
CA PRO A 142 -5.21 -8.19 -8.86
C PRO A 142 -5.63 -8.61 -10.25
N LEU A 143 -5.02 -7.99 -11.27
CA LEU A 143 -5.22 -8.35 -12.68
C LEU A 143 -4.94 -9.83 -12.93
N TYR A 144 -3.79 -10.33 -12.45
CA TYR A 144 -3.33 -11.70 -12.69
C TYR A 144 -4.13 -12.78 -11.96
N ALA A 145 -5.03 -12.39 -11.05
CA ALA A 145 -5.88 -13.31 -10.30
C ALA A 145 -7.37 -13.00 -10.47
N ARG A 146 -7.76 -12.47 -11.65
CA ARG A 146 -9.16 -12.18 -12.04
C ARG A 146 -9.86 -11.28 -11.02
N PHE A 147 -9.16 -10.27 -10.52
CA PHE A 147 -9.63 -9.30 -9.53
C PHE A 147 -10.05 -9.91 -8.18
N ARG A 148 -9.60 -11.14 -7.87
CA ARG A 148 -9.81 -11.82 -6.58
C ARG A 148 -8.52 -11.85 -5.76
N GLY A 149 -8.31 -10.80 -4.98
CA GLY A 149 -7.07 -10.59 -4.20
C GLY A 149 -7.27 -10.57 -2.68
N GLY A 150 -6.30 -9.95 -2.01
CA GLY A 150 -6.27 -9.83 -0.55
C GLY A 150 -7.00 -8.60 -0.04
N MET A 151 -6.71 -8.22 1.21
CA MET A 151 -7.35 -7.09 1.90
C MET A 151 -6.45 -5.85 1.98
N GLY A 152 -5.21 -5.90 1.46
CA GLY A 152 -4.34 -4.73 1.35
C GLY A 152 -3.59 -4.34 2.62
N LEU A 153 -3.90 -4.94 3.78
CA LEU A 153 -3.31 -4.56 5.07
C LEU A 153 -1.78 -4.67 5.10
N SER A 154 -1.21 -5.78 4.62
CA SER A 154 0.26 -5.95 4.60
C SER A 154 0.93 -4.97 3.63
N THR A 155 0.28 -4.69 2.51
CA THR A 155 0.79 -3.79 1.46
C THR A 155 0.80 -2.34 1.93
N LEU A 156 -0.34 -1.83 2.41
CA LEU A 156 -0.41 -0.46 2.94
C LEU A 156 0.38 -0.32 4.25
N GLY A 157 0.31 -1.31 5.13
CA GLY A 157 1.04 -1.32 6.40
C GLY A 157 2.56 -1.26 6.19
N ALA A 158 3.11 -1.99 5.23
CA ALA A 158 4.53 -1.91 4.89
C ALA A 158 4.92 -0.55 4.28
N ILE A 159 4.04 0.04 3.47
CA ILE A 159 4.24 1.40 2.95
C ILE A 159 4.24 2.41 4.12
N PHE A 160 3.33 2.29 5.09
CA PHE A 160 3.33 3.12 6.28
C PHE A 160 4.57 2.92 7.16
N LEU A 161 5.01 1.67 7.38
CA LEU A 161 6.27 1.37 8.08
C LEU A 161 7.46 2.09 7.43
N TYR A 162 7.46 2.15 6.10
CA TYR A 162 8.51 2.80 5.34
C TYR A 162 8.44 4.34 5.40
N VAL A 163 7.24 4.91 5.30
CA VAL A 163 7.06 6.37 5.18
C VAL A 163 7.01 7.07 6.54
N GLN A 164 6.18 6.56 7.45
CA GLN A 164 5.96 7.13 8.78
C GLN A 164 5.40 6.03 9.71
N PRO A 165 6.26 5.25 10.39
CA PRO A 165 5.84 4.07 11.15
C PRO A 165 4.93 4.39 12.33
N ILE A 166 4.98 5.61 12.87
CA ILE A 166 4.15 6.03 14.02
C ILE A 166 2.65 5.93 13.69
N VAL A 167 2.24 6.10 12.42
CA VAL A 167 0.83 6.00 12.01
C VAL A 167 0.19 4.65 12.32
N ILE A 168 1.00 3.59 12.42
CA ILE A 168 0.51 2.23 12.65
C ILE A 168 0.04 2.05 14.08
N LEU A 169 0.64 2.76 15.04
CA LEU A 169 0.30 2.63 16.46
C LEU A 169 -1.16 2.99 16.75
N PRO A 170 -1.69 4.18 16.38
CA PRO A 170 -3.10 4.49 16.63
C PRO A 170 -4.04 3.62 15.81
N VAL A 171 -3.69 3.27 14.56
CA VAL A 171 -4.51 2.36 13.73
C VAL A 171 -4.62 0.98 14.40
N ALA A 172 -3.51 0.40 14.83
CA ALA A 172 -3.49 -0.90 15.51
C ALA A 172 -4.20 -0.86 16.87
N LEU A 173 -4.00 0.20 17.65
CA LEU A 173 -4.64 0.39 18.96
C LEU A 173 -6.15 0.49 18.83
N ILE A 174 -6.65 1.35 17.93
CA ILE A 174 -8.08 1.52 17.69
C ILE A 174 -8.68 0.23 17.14
N TRP A 175 -8.02 -0.43 16.19
CA TRP A 175 -8.47 -1.73 15.70
C TRP A 175 -8.58 -2.74 16.84
N PHE A 176 -7.57 -2.83 17.71
CA PHE A 176 -7.57 -3.78 18.82
C PHE A 176 -8.69 -3.51 19.83
N ILE A 177 -8.88 -2.26 20.25
CA ILE A 177 -9.96 -1.86 21.17
C ILE A 177 -11.32 -2.20 20.58
N LEU A 178 -11.57 -1.82 19.32
CA LEU A 178 -12.84 -2.04 18.65
C LEU A 178 -13.08 -3.52 18.31
N TYR A 179 -12.02 -4.24 17.95
CA TYR A 179 -12.11 -5.69 17.74
C TYR A 179 -12.54 -6.40 19.02
N ARG A 180 -11.97 -6.01 20.17
CA ARG A 180 -12.30 -6.59 21.47
C ARG A 180 -13.71 -6.23 21.96
N SER A 181 -14.24 -5.07 21.59
CA SER A 181 -15.60 -4.65 21.98
C SER A 181 -16.69 -5.19 21.05
N MET A 182 -16.42 -5.25 19.75
CA MET A 182 -17.42 -5.64 18.73
C MET A 182 -17.35 -7.11 18.33
N ASN A 183 -16.27 -7.83 18.68
CA ASN A 183 -15.95 -9.19 18.20
C ASN A 183 -16.07 -9.32 16.67
N HIS A 184 -15.74 -8.26 15.93
CA HIS A 184 -15.86 -8.23 14.48
C HIS A 184 -14.71 -7.47 13.83
N SER A 185 -13.70 -8.20 13.37
CA SER A 185 -12.43 -7.63 12.90
C SER A 185 -12.59 -6.68 11.70
N ALA A 186 -13.42 -7.03 10.71
CA ALA A 186 -13.61 -6.19 9.52
C ALA A 186 -14.20 -4.82 9.85
N ARG A 187 -15.22 -4.75 10.73
CA ARG A 187 -15.83 -3.50 11.18
C ARG A 187 -14.85 -2.65 11.99
N ALA A 188 -14.09 -3.29 12.89
CA ALA A 188 -13.04 -2.61 13.64
C ALA A 188 -11.99 -1.98 12.72
N MET A 189 -11.63 -2.67 11.64
CA MET A 189 -10.63 -2.20 10.68
C MET A 189 -11.12 -1.00 9.87
N VAL A 190 -12.40 -0.96 9.49
CA VAL A 190 -12.99 0.20 8.79
C VAL A 190 -12.82 1.48 9.61
N VAL A 191 -13.14 1.43 10.90
CA VAL A 191 -13.01 2.60 11.79
C VAL A 191 -11.53 2.94 12.05
N ALA A 192 -10.69 1.94 12.30
CA ALA A 192 -9.27 2.15 12.55
C ALA A 192 -8.54 2.82 11.38
N LEU A 193 -8.84 2.39 10.15
CA LEU A 193 -8.23 2.94 8.94
C LEU A 193 -8.62 4.39 8.68
N ALA A 194 -9.79 4.85 9.14
CA ALA A 194 -10.22 6.24 8.99
C ALA A 194 -9.28 7.22 9.72
N VAL A 195 -8.51 6.75 10.71
CA VAL A 195 -7.61 7.58 11.53
C VAL A 195 -6.23 7.76 10.89
N ALA A 196 -5.83 6.92 9.93
CA ALA A 196 -4.49 6.96 9.35
C ALA A 196 -4.14 8.32 8.70
N GLY A 197 -5.05 8.88 7.89
CA GLY A 197 -4.86 10.21 7.27
C GLY A 197 -4.75 11.34 8.29
N PRO A 198 -5.72 11.50 9.21
CA PRO A 198 -5.64 12.46 10.30
C PRO A 198 -4.37 12.33 11.16
N THR A 199 -3.92 11.11 11.47
CA THR A 199 -2.67 10.91 12.21
C THR A 199 -1.47 11.42 11.43
N LEU A 200 -1.36 11.15 10.13
CA LEU A 200 -0.26 11.70 9.32
C LEU A 200 -0.30 13.22 9.28
N TRP A 201 -1.48 13.83 9.23
CA TRP A 201 -1.62 15.28 9.31
C TRP A 201 -1.17 15.83 10.68
N LEU A 202 -1.54 15.18 11.79
CA LEU A 202 -1.11 15.56 13.14
C LEU A 202 0.40 15.40 13.37
N LEU A 203 1.04 14.50 12.62
CA LEU A 203 2.50 14.30 12.62
C LEU A 203 3.23 15.30 11.71
N ASP A 204 2.54 16.32 11.19
CA ASP A 204 3.09 17.35 10.28
C ASP A 204 3.72 16.75 9.01
N GLU A 205 3.15 15.64 8.52
CA GLU A 205 3.60 15.02 7.27
C GLU A 205 3.20 15.83 6.04
N SER A 206 3.98 15.67 4.97
CA SER A 206 3.72 16.40 3.74
C SER A 206 2.34 16.07 3.13
N PRO A 207 1.66 17.01 2.43
CA PRO A 207 0.33 16.76 1.87
C PRO A 207 0.20 15.48 1.02
N PRO A 208 1.19 15.10 0.17
CA PRO A 208 1.13 13.82 -0.55
C PRO A 208 1.13 12.59 0.36
N THR A 209 1.85 12.63 1.48
CA THR A 209 1.86 11.55 2.48
C THR A 209 0.49 11.45 3.18
N VAL A 210 -0.10 12.58 3.56
CA VAL A 210 -1.45 12.62 4.13
C VAL A 210 -2.48 12.06 3.15
N ILE A 211 -2.36 12.41 1.87
CA ILE A 211 -3.25 11.89 0.80
C ILE A 211 -3.07 10.38 0.58
N LEU A 212 -1.84 9.86 0.67
CA LEU A 212 -1.60 8.41 0.71
C LEU A 212 -2.37 7.77 1.87
N GLY A 213 -2.31 8.38 3.07
CA GLY A 213 -3.05 7.93 4.24
C GLY A 213 -4.56 7.90 4.03
N LEU A 214 -5.13 8.98 3.53
CA LEU A 214 -6.57 9.11 3.30
C LEU A 214 -7.07 8.17 2.20
N VAL A 215 -6.47 8.25 1.01
CA VAL A 215 -6.94 7.51 -0.17
C VAL A 215 -6.55 6.04 -0.08
N GLY A 216 -5.35 5.72 0.39
CA GLY A 216 -4.92 4.34 0.60
C GLY A 216 -5.79 3.61 1.63
N SER A 217 -6.15 4.29 2.72
CA SER A 217 -7.07 3.75 3.72
C SER A 217 -8.49 3.64 3.18
N ALA A 218 -8.96 4.59 2.37
CA ALA A 218 -10.26 4.51 1.71
C ALA A 218 -10.36 3.26 0.81
N VAL A 219 -9.31 2.94 0.04
CA VAL A 219 -9.25 1.72 -0.76
C VAL A 219 -9.41 0.46 0.12
N LEU A 220 -8.71 0.39 1.25
CA LEU A 220 -8.87 -0.72 2.18
C LEU A 220 -10.26 -0.75 2.81
N ILE A 221 -10.82 0.39 3.21
CA ILE A 221 -12.17 0.48 3.78
C ILE A 221 -13.19 -0.09 2.79
N LEU A 222 -13.14 0.34 1.52
CA LEU A 222 -13.96 -0.20 0.44
C LEU A 222 -13.79 -1.71 0.30
N ARG A 223 -12.56 -2.20 0.43
CA ARG A 223 -12.27 -3.63 0.39
C ARG A 223 -12.85 -4.38 1.59
N HIS A 224 -12.86 -3.80 2.79
CA HIS A 224 -13.38 -4.43 4.01
C HIS A 224 -14.92 -4.49 4.06
N PHE A 225 -15.63 -3.65 3.29
CA PHE A 225 -17.08 -3.76 3.17
C PHE A 225 -17.55 -5.11 2.61
N SER A 226 -16.73 -5.84 1.83
CA SER A 226 -17.10 -7.20 1.38
C SER A 226 -17.24 -8.20 2.53
N ASP A 227 -16.61 -7.90 3.67
CA ASP A 227 -16.61 -8.73 4.88
C ASP A 227 -17.49 -8.14 6.00
N TRP A 228 -18.31 -7.12 5.70
CA TRP A 228 -19.12 -6.40 6.71
C TRP A 228 -20.06 -7.30 7.53
N HIS A 229 -20.58 -8.35 6.91
CA HIS A 229 -21.47 -9.35 7.52
C HIS A 229 -20.79 -10.72 7.70
N ARG A 230 -19.49 -10.84 7.41
CA ARG A 230 -18.77 -12.11 7.54
C ARG A 230 -18.07 -12.19 8.88
N SER A 231 -18.33 -13.27 9.60
CA SER A 231 -17.58 -13.67 10.79
C SER A 231 -16.91 -15.01 10.49
N TYR A 232 -15.62 -15.14 10.80
CA TYR A 232 -14.88 -16.37 10.56
C TYR A 232 -14.96 -17.27 11.80
N GLU A 233 -14.93 -18.60 11.66
CA GLU A 233 -15.17 -19.54 12.78
C GLU A 233 -14.23 -19.34 13.98
N ARG A 234 -13.03 -18.77 13.79
CA ARG A 234 -12.13 -18.38 14.90
C ARG A 234 -12.63 -17.18 15.72
N ASP A 235 -13.48 -16.33 15.17
CA ASP A 235 -14.13 -15.22 15.88
C ASP A 235 -15.21 -15.73 16.86
N LYS A 236 -15.62 -17.01 16.74
CA LYS A 236 -16.63 -17.65 17.61
C LYS A 236 -16.02 -18.51 18.72
N ALA A 237 -14.70 -18.69 18.73
CA ALA A 237 -13.99 -19.60 19.63
C ALA A 237 -13.29 -18.89 20.82
N GLN A 238 -13.62 -17.62 21.05
CA GLN A 238 -13.13 -16.78 22.17
C GLN A 238 -14.31 -16.08 22.84
#